data_AF-A0A2V8SVY4-F1
#
_entry.id   AF-A0A2V8SVY4-F1
#
_cell.length_a   1.000
_cell.length_b   1.000
_cell.length_c   1.000
_cell.angle_alpha   90.00
_cell.angle_beta   90.00
_cell.angle_gamma   90.00
#
_symmetry.space_group_name_H-M   'P 1'
#
loop_
_entity.id
_entity.type
_entity.pdbx_description
1 polymer ?
#
loop_
_entity_poly.entity_id
_entity_poly.type
_entity_poly.pdbx_seq_one_letter_code
_entity_poly.pdbx_strand_id
1 'polypeptide(L)'
;MDNSIRRQVRMQYLLPPDHLFAYFNQRLSKTLQRLGKKMIGWEEILHPDLPTDTVIHSWRGPKSLAEAARKGYDGILSAGFYIDLGFPAWQHYAVDPAGTDSNLSEQEVRHILGGEATMWGEWVGPETIDSRIWPRTAAIAERLWSPRDVKDVNEMYRRLDAISIQLEELGLTHEKNVDMLLRRMATTESIEPLKILVSLVEPVKEYRRAKAHPATMLTPLTRLIDAARPDSAEGRRFAALVDGLLSDAPYLARNRERIESTLRRWRDVSPMLEAMIDKAPVLREAEQLPHDLSVIGTAGLEALSYIVTDADPPAGWRQDKLAMLEQAAKPKAEVEFAIIVPVRTLVILAAEFRSLKSMPHSEWRSRVLTLSAKGPN
;
A
#
# COMPACT_ATOMS: atom_id res chain seq x y z
N MET A 1 -25.01 21.70 -17.02
CA MET A 1 -24.97 21.13 -18.38
C MET A 1 -25.30 22.24 -19.37
N ASP A 2 -24.39 22.49 -20.32
CA ASP A 2 -24.48 23.57 -21.29
C ASP A 2 -25.72 23.44 -22.23
N ASN A 3 -26.43 24.55 -22.45
CA ASN A 3 -27.61 24.64 -23.31
C ASN A 3 -27.28 24.48 -24.81
N SER A 4 -26.02 24.66 -25.21
CA SER A 4 -25.54 24.46 -26.59
C SER A 4 -25.58 22.97 -27.00
N ILE A 5 -25.11 22.08 -26.11
CA ILE A 5 -25.12 20.62 -26.27
C ILE A 5 -26.56 20.12 -26.39
N ARG A 6 -27.46 20.64 -25.54
CA ARG A 6 -28.89 20.32 -25.62
C ARG A 6 -29.49 20.75 -26.94
N ARG A 7 -29.09 21.88 -27.54
CA ARG A 7 -29.69 22.38 -28.80
C ARG A 7 -29.29 21.57 -30.02
N GLN A 8 -28.02 21.15 -30.12
CA GLN A 8 -27.54 20.38 -31.27
C GLN A 8 -27.98 18.91 -31.21
N VAL A 9 -28.10 18.33 -30.01
CA VAL A 9 -28.66 16.99 -29.79
C VAL A 9 -30.19 16.99 -29.88
N ARG A 10 -30.89 18.02 -29.37
CA ARG A 10 -32.37 18.14 -29.47
C ARG A 10 -32.90 18.24 -30.89
N MET A 11 -32.13 18.75 -31.85
CA MET A 11 -32.63 18.92 -33.22
C MET A 11 -32.54 17.66 -34.09
N GLN A 12 -31.88 16.59 -33.63
CA GLN A 12 -31.69 15.41 -34.49
C GLN A 12 -31.93 14.06 -33.83
N TYR A 13 -31.62 13.86 -32.53
CA TYR A 13 -31.82 12.56 -31.87
C TYR A 13 -32.04 12.73 -30.36
N LEU A 14 -33.24 12.38 -29.85
CA LEU A 14 -33.63 12.37 -28.43
C LEU A 14 -32.92 11.24 -27.64
N LEU A 15 -31.59 11.25 -27.60
CA LEU A 15 -30.82 10.19 -26.96
C LEU A 15 -30.59 10.45 -25.46
N PRO A 16 -30.77 9.44 -24.59
CA PRO A 16 -30.32 9.48 -23.19
C PRO A 16 -28.81 9.77 -23.07
N PRO A 17 -28.30 10.25 -21.92
CA PRO A 17 -26.87 10.56 -21.73
C PRO A 17 -25.92 9.41 -22.14
N ASP A 18 -26.25 8.17 -21.80
CA ASP A 18 -25.44 7.00 -22.13
C ASP A 18 -25.37 6.76 -23.65
N HIS A 19 -26.47 7.03 -24.36
CA HIS A 19 -26.52 6.90 -25.81
C HIS A 19 -25.77 8.06 -26.50
N LEU A 20 -25.71 9.25 -25.88
CA LEU A 20 -24.87 10.34 -26.37
C LEU A 20 -23.38 10.00 -26.23
N PHE A 21 -22.99 9.38 -25.11
CA PHE A 21 -21.62 8.91 -24.90
C PHE A 21 -21.26 7.79 -25.89
N ALA A 22 -22.15 6.82 -26.13
CA ALA A 22 -21.97 5.79 -27.14
C ALA A 22 -21.82 6.38 -28.55
N TYR A 23 -22.70 7.31 -28.95
CA TYR A 23 -22.63 8.00 -30.25
C TYR A 23 -21.29 8.74 -30.45
N PHE A 24 -20.81 9.42 -29.42
CA PHE A 24 -19.50 10.08 -29.44
C PHE A 24 -18.37 9.06 -29.68
N ASN A 25 -18.34 7.96 -28.92
CA ASN A 25 -17.33 6.92 -29.04
C ASN A 25 -17.38 6.20 -30.40
N GLN A 26 -18.56 5.97 -30.98
CA GLN A 26 -18.68 5.42 -32.34
C GLN A 26 -18.02 6.29 -33.41
N ARG A 27 -18.20 7.62 -33.31
CA ARG A 27 -17.57 8.55 -34.27
C ARG A 27 -16.05 8.55 -34.13
N LEU A 28 -15.54 8.46 -32.90
CA LEU A 28 -14.11 8.31 -32.64
C LEU A 28 -13.58 6.98 -33.18
N SER A 29 -14.26 5.86 -32.91
CA SER A 29 -13.88 4.53 -33.40
C SER A 29 -13.74 4.51 -34.93
N LYS A 30 -14.72 5.05 -35.66
CA LYS A 30 -14.66 5.15 -37.14
C LYS A 30 -13.49 6.00 -37.62
N THR A 31 -13.13 7.05 -36.87
CA THR A 31 -11.99 7.91 -37.19
C THR A 31 -10.66 7.17 -36.98
N LEU A 32 -10.53 6.48 -35.84
CA LEU A 32 -9.36 5.67 -35.51
C LEU A 32 -9.17 4.53 -36.52
N GLN A 33 -10.24 3.85 -36.91
CA GLN A 33 -10.20 2.78 -37.92
C GLN A 33 -9.69 3.26 -39.28
N ARG A 34 -10.10 4.45 -39.74
CA ARG A 34 -9.54 5.05 -40.98
C ARG A 34 -8.05 5.36 -40.88
N LEU A 35 -7.53 5.53 -39.66
CA LEU A 35 -6.11 5.73 -39.37
C LEU A 35 -5.36 4.41 -39.08
N GLY A 36 -6.03 3.25 -39.23
CA GLY A 36 -5.45 1.94 -38.91
C GLY A 36 -5.18 1.75 -37.42
N LYS A 37 -5.94 2.40 -36.54
CA LYS A 37 -5.82 2.33 -35.07
C LYS A 37 -7.03 1.64 -34.45
N LYS A 38 -6.80 0.88 -33.38
CA LYS A 38 -7.85 0.33 -32.52
C LYS A 38 -8.19 1.30 -31.38
N MET A 39 -9.44 1.32 -30.97
CA MET A 39 -9.88 2.10 -29.83
C MET A 39 -9.66 1.32 -28.53
N ILE A 40 -9.11 2.00 -27.52
CA ILE A 40 -9.06 1.53 -26.13
C ILE A 40 -9.69 2.63 -25.29
N GLY A 41 -10.54 2.26 -24.33
CA GLY A 41 -11.05 3.23 -23.37
C GLY A 41 -11.58 2.58 -22.10
N TRP A 42 -11.72 3.40 -21.07
CA TRP A 42 -12.25 2.98 -19.77
C TRP A 42 -13.64 2.37 -19.89
N GLU A 43 -13.96 1.46 -18.97
CA GLU A 43 -15.17 0.63 -18.96
C GLU A 43 -16.50 1.36 -19.21
N GLU A 44 -16.59 2.65 -18.93
CA GLU A 44 -17.75 3.49 -19.26
C GLU A 44 -18.11 3.45 -20.75
N ILE A 45 -17.16 3.18 -21.65
CA ILE A 45 -17.45 3.13 -23.09
C ILE A 45 -18.19 1.87 -23.50
N LEU A 46 -18.20 0.81 -22.69
CA LEU A 46 -18.79 -0.49 -23.05
C LEU A 46 -20.26 -0.32 -23.46
N HIS A 47 -20.54 -0.54 -24.73
CA HIS A 47 -21.88 -0.38 -25.30
C HIS A 47 -22.09 -1.34 -26.47
N PRO A 48 -23.26 -1.98 -26.62
CA PRO A 48 -23.53 -2.94 -27.71
C PRO A 48 -23.30 -2.39 -29.12
N ASP A 49 -23.46 -1.08 -29.30
CA ASP A 49 -23.29 -0.45 -30.61
C ASP A 49 -21.84 -0.04 -30.93
N LEU A 50 -20.86 -0.39 -30.07
CA LEU A 50 -19.45 -0.25 -30.41
C LEU A 50 -18.94 -1.48 -31.19
N PRO A 51 -17.96 -1.30 -32.09
CA PRO A 51 -17.27 -2.42 -32.71
C PRO A 51 -16.58 -3.31 -31.66
N THR A 52 -16.68 -4.63 -31.81
CA THR A 52 -16.05 -5.61 -30.89
C THR A 52 -14.51 -5.64 -30.98
N ASP A 53 -13.91 -4.97 -31.97
CA ASP A 53 -12.45 -4.74 -32.01
C ASP A 53 -11.99 -3.59 -31.07
N THR A 54 -12.93 -2.96 -30.35
CA THR A 54 -12.66 -2.02 -29.25
C THR A 54 -12.19 -2.77 -28.01
N VAL A 55 -11.13 -2.28 -27.37
CA VAL A 55 -10.63 -2.84 -26.10
C VAL A 55 -11.23 -2.09 -24.91
N ILE A 56 -11.76 -2.83 -23.94
CA ILE A 56 -12.36 -2.29 -22.72
C ILE A 56 -11.35 -2.32 -21.57
N HIS A 57 -11.04 -1.15 -21.01
CA HIS A 57 -10.10 -1.00 -19.91
C HIS A 57 -10.87 -0.94 -18.59
N SER A 58 -10.86 -2.04 -17.85
CA SER A 58 -11.62 -2.20 -16.60
C SER A 58 -10.84 -1.69 -15.40
N TRP A 59 -11.46 -0.78 -14.65
CA TRP A 59 -10.76 0.00 -13.62
C TRP A 59 -11.49 0.04 -12.27
N ARG A 60 -12.81 -0.11 -12.25
CA ARG A 60 -13.59 -0.13 -10.99
C ARG A 60 -13.58 -1.49 -10.31
N GLY A 61 -13.37 -2.54 -11.08
CA GLY A 61 -13.36 -3.90 -10.58
C GLY A 61 -13.48 -4.92 -11.71
N PRO A 62 -13.15 -6.18 -11.43
CA PRO A 62 -13.03 -7.19 -12.48
C PRO A 62 -14.34 -7.63 -13.14
N LYS A 63 -15.49 -7.25 -12.55
CA LYS A 63 -16.80 -7.58 -13.10
C LYS A 63 -17.00 -7.01 -14.50
N SER A 64 -16.54 -5.78 -14.73
CA SER A 64 -16.66 -5.15 -16.05
C SER A 64 -15.79 -5.85 -17.09
N LEU A 65 -14.57 -6.28 -16.72
CA LEU A 65 -13.73 -7.10 -17.59
C LEU A 65 -14.41 -8.41 -17.99
N ALA A 66 -14.99 -9.13 -17.02
CA ALA A 66 -15.71 -10.37 -17.29
C ALA A 66 -16.95 -10.13 -18.19
N GLU A 67 -17.67 -9.03 -17.99
CA GLU A 67 -18.80 -8.66 -18.83
C GLU A 67 -18.38 -8.34 -20.28
N ALA A 68 -17.28 -7.58 -20.46
CA ALA A 68 -16.72 -7.27 -21.77
C ALA A 68 -16.33 -8.55 -22.53
N ALA A 69 -15.62 -9.46 -21.85
CA ALA A 69 -15.21 -10.75 -22.41
C ALA A 69 -16.41 -11.62 -22.86
N ARG A 70 -17.47 -11.72 -22.04
CA ARG A 70 -18.72 -12.43 -22.41
C ARG A 70 -19.40 -11.86 -23.65
N LYS A 71 -19.23 -10.55 -23.88
CA LYS A 71 -19.77 -9.83 -25.04
C LYS A 71 -18.83 -9.86 -26.25
N GLY A 72 -17.69 -10.55 -26.16
CA GLY A 72 -16.71 -10.70 -27.24
C GLY A 72 -15.79 -9.50 -27.44
N TYR A 73 -15.69 -8.61 -26.45
CA TYR A 73 -14.72 -7.52 -26.45
C TYR A 73 -13.43 -7.98 -25.76
N ASP A 74 -12.30 -7.59 -26.32
CA ASP A 74 -11.02 -7.69 -25.62
C ASP A 74 -10.96 -6.70 -24.44
N GLY A 75 -10.22 -7.03 -23.39
CA GLY A 75 -10.10 -6.16 -22.23
C GLY A 75 -8.79 -6.24 -21.44
N ILE A 76 -8.51 -5.16 -20.71
CA ILE A 76 -7.33 -4.97 -19.87
C ILE A 76 -7.79 -4.61 -18.46
N LEU A 77 -7.16 -5.18 -17.42
CA LEU A 77 -7.47 -4.87 -16.02
C LEU A 77 -6.48 -3.87 -15.41
N SER A 78 -6.98 -2.76 -14.86
CA SER A 78 -6.22 -1.92 -13.91
C SER A 78 -6.79 -1.92 -12.51
N ALA A 79 -8.03 -2.39 -12.31
CA ALA A 79 -8.59 -2.52 -10.97
C ALA A 79 -7.69 -3.41 -10.10
N GLY A 80 -7.27 -2.90 -8.93
CA GLY A 80 -6.30 -3.57 -8.06
C GLY A 80 -4.83 -3.30 -8.40
N PHE A 81 -4.52 -2.57 -9.48
CA PHE A 81 -3.17 -2.13 -9.87
C PHE A 81 -2.97 -0.61 -9.80
N TYR A 82 -3.81 0.07 -9.01
CA TYR A 82 -3.71 1.50 -8.70
C TYR A 82 -2.58 1.72 -7.69
N ILE A 83 -1.36 1.88 -8.20
CA ILE A 83 -0.17 2.04 -7.37
C ILE A 83 -0.10 3.42 -6.71
N ASP A 84 -0.77 4.42 -7.27
CA ASP A 84 -0.91 5.76 -6.69
C ASP A 84 -1.58 5.77 -5.31
N LEU A 85 -2.46 4.80 -5.03
CA LEU A 85 -3.23 4.70 -3.77
C LEU A 85 -2.42 4.18 -2.58
N GLY A 86 -1.13 3.87 -2.76
CA GLY A 86 -0.23 3.50 -1.66
C GLY A 86 -0.48 2.13 -1.02
N PHE A 87 -1.18 1.22 -1.71
CA PHE A 87 -1.36 -0.15 -1.26
C PHE A 87 -0.05 -0.96 -1.33
N PRO A 88 0.12 -1.98 -0.46
CA PRO A 88 1.32 -2.80 -0.43
C PRO A 88 1.42 -3.74 -1.65
N ALA A 89 2.64 -4.12 -2.02
CA ALA A 89 2.93 -4.94 -3.20
C ALA A 89 2.15 -6.26 -3.21
N TRP A 90 1.99 -6.91 -2.05
CA TRP A 90 1.28 -8.18 -1.95
C TRP A 90 -0.20 -8.09 -2.39
N GLN A 91 -0.86 -6.94 -2.20
CA GLN A 91 -2.25 -6.77 -2.64
C GLN A 91 -2.32 -6.74 -4.15
N HIS A 92 -1.43 -5.98 -4.79
CA HIS A 92 -1.31 -5.94 -6.24
C HIS A 92 -0.93 -7.33 -6.80
N TYR A 93 0.04 -8.00 -6.18
CA TYR A 93 0.49 -9.33 -6.56
C TYR A 93 -0.60 -10.41 -6.46
N ALA A 94 -1.59 -10.22 -5.57
CA ALA A 94 -2.72 -11.14 -5.40
C ALA A 94 -3.79 -11.01 -6.49
N VAL A 95 -3.82 -9.90 -7.25
CA VAL A 95 -4.78 -9.69 -8.34
C VAL A 95 -4.51 -10.68 -9.46
N ASP A 96 -5.57 -11.28 -10.00
CA ASP A 96 -5.49 -12.27 -11.09
C ASP A 96 -6.47 -11.87 -12.20
N PRO A 97 -6.03 -11.20 -13.29
CA PRO A 97 -6.94 -10.68 -14.31
C PRO A 97 -7.89 -11.73 -14.90
N ALA A 98 -7.42 -12.97 -15.04
CA ALA A 98 -8.21 -14.08 -15.56
C ALA A 98 -8.97 -14.87 -14.48
N GLY A 99 -8.69 -14.60 -13.20
CA GLY A 99 -9.24 -15.35 -12.06
C GLY A 99 -10.34 -14.65 -11.29
N THR A 100 -10.63 -13.41 -11.62
CA THR A 100 -11.49 -12.55 -10.84
C THR A 100 -13.00 -12.83 -10.97
N ASP A 101 -13.41 -13.66 -11.92
CA ASP A 101 -14.76 -14.24 -12.00
C ASP A 101 -14.62 -15.71 -12.43
N SER A 102 -14.89 -16.65 -11.51
CA SER A 102 -14.69 -18.09 -11.71
C SER A 102 -15.60 -18.71 -12.78
N ASN A 103 -16.49 -17.92 -13.39
CA ASN A 103 -17.51 -18.38 -14.32
C ASN A 103 -17.22 -18.06 -15.79
N LEU A 104 -16.01 -17.58 -16.13
CA LEU A 104 -15.61 -17.40 -17.54
C LEU A 104 -15.17 -18.75 -18.14
N SER A 105 -15.66 -19.04 -19.34
CA SER A 105 -15.18 -20.13 -20.18
C SER A 105 -13.76 -19.86 -20.70
N GLU A 106 -13.07 -20.92 -21.16
CA GLU A 106 -11.74 -20.77 -21.77
C GLU A 106 -11.73 -19.83 -22.99
N GLN A 107 -12.84 -19.74 -23.72
CA GLN A 107 -12.96 -18.83 -24.87
C GLN A 107 -13.06 -17.38 -24.40
N GLU A 108 -13.84 -17.11 -23.36
CA GLU A 108 -13.99 -15.75 -22.80
C GLU A 108 -12.69 -15.29 -22.12
N VAL A 109 -11.95 -16.19 -21.47
CA VAL A 109 -10.63 -15.86 -20.90
C VAL A 109 -9.65 -15.37 -21.96
N ARG A 110 -9.75 -15.83 -23.22
CA ARG A 110 -8.86 -15.36 -24.31
C ARG A 110 -9.06 -13.90 -24.68
N HIS A 111 -10.19 -13.30 -24.31
CA HIS A 111 -10.43 -11.87 -24.49
C HIS A 111 -9.72 -11.01 -23.42
N ILE A 112 -9.15 -11.61 -22.38
CA ILE A 112 -8.39 -10.89 -21.36
C ILE A 112 -6.95 -10.74 -21.84
N LEU A 113 -6.58 -9.54 -22.27
CA LEU A 113 -5.26 -9.24 -22.83
C LEU A 113 -4.17 -9.12 -21.75
N GLY A 114 -4.56 -8.85 -20.51
CA GLY A 114 -3.64 -8.68 -19.38
C GLY A 114 -4.11 -7.59 -18.41
N GLY A 115 -3.15 -6.85 -17.86
CA GLY A 115 -3.42 -5.74 -16.95
C GLY A 115 -2.39 -4.62 -17.07
N GLU A 116 -2.68 -3.51 -16.41
CA GLU A 116 -1.82 -2.31 -16.44
C GLU A 116 -1.78 -1.66 -15.05
N ALA A 117 -0.57 -1.41 -14.55
CA ALA A 117 -0.34 -0.60 -13.36
C ALA A 117 -0.56 0.87 -13.67
N THR A 118 -1.42 1.54 -12.89
CA THR A 118 -1.78 2.94 -13.10
C THR A 118 -1.14 3.83 -12.04
N MET A 119 -0.26 4.73 -12.48
CA MET A 119 0.37 5.75 -11.65
C MET A 119 -0.27 7.10 -11.98
N TRP A 120 -1.33 7.46 -11.24
CA TRP A 120 -1.98 8.75 -11.39
C TRP A 120 -1.13 9.90 -10.82
N GLY A 121 -1.24 11.08 -11.45
CA GLY A 121 -0.27 12.17 -11.32
C GLY A 121 -0.50 13.17 -10.19
N GLU A 122 -1.55 13.02 -9.38
CA GLU A 122 -2.00 14.04 -8.43
C GLU A 122 -0.99 14.33 -7.31
N TRP A 123 -0.22 13.32 -6.91
CA TRP A 123 0.69 13.37 -5.75
C TRP A 123 2.09 12.86 -6.04
N VAL A 124 2.54 13.03 -7.29
CA VAL A 124 3.89 12.67 -7.72
C VAL A 124 4.52 13.77 -8.55
N GLY A 125 5.84 13.88 -8.44
CA GLY A 125 6.66 14.78 -9.24
C GLY A 125 7.95 14.07 -9.66
N PRO A 126 8.83 14.75 -10.42
CA PRO A 126 10.05 14.13 -10.94
C PRO A 126 10.95 13.50 -9.87
N GLU A 127 10.93 14.03 -8.65
CA GLU A 127 11.76 13.53 -7.54
C GLU A 127 11.12 12.34 -6.79
N THR A 128 9.81 12.14 -6.92
CA THR A 128 9.04 11.16 -6.12
C THR A 128 8.35 10.08 -6.94
N ILE A 129 8.25 10.23 -8.27
CA ILE A 129 7.51 9.31 -9.13
C ILE A 129 8.06 7.88 -9.06
N ASP A 130 9.39 7.70 -9.09
CA ASP A 130 9.99 6.36 -9.04
C ASP A 130 9.68 5.67 -7.71
N SER A 131 9.67 6.40 -6.59
CA SER A 131 9.39 5.80 -5.28
C SER A 131 7.92 5.41 -5.10
N ARG A 132 7.03 5.84 -6.01
CA ARG A 132 5.65 5.38 -6.09
C ARG A 132 5.52 4.22 -7.07
N ILE A 133 6.22 4.24 -8.20
CA ILE A 133 6.17 3.15 -9.19
C ILE A 133 6.90 1.91 -8.69
N TRP A 134 8.12 2.07 -8.17
CA TRP A 134 9.03 0.99 -7.83
C TRP A 134 9.20 0.81 -6.32
N PRO A 135 9.39 -0.44 -5.83
CA PRO A 135 9.47 -1.68 -6.60
C PRO A 135 8.10 -2.35 -6.84
N ARG A 136 6.99 -1.82 -6.32
CA ARG A 136 5.66 -2.49 -6.35
C ARG A 136 5.22 -2.89 -7.76
N THR A 137 5.55 -2.11 -8.79
CA THR A 137 5.25 -2.45 -10.19
C THR A 137 5.99 -3.70 -10.68
N ALA A 138 7.16 -4.04 -10.13
CA ALA A 138 7.85 -5.29 -10.46
C ALA A 138 7.06 -6.52 -9.96
N ALA A 139 6.36 -6.41 -8.83
CA ALA A 139 5.45 -7.47 -8.37
C ALA A 139 4.24 -7.62 -9.31
N ILE A 140 3.71 -6.51 -9.85
CA ILE A 140 2.67 -6.54 -10.88
C ILE A 140 3.19 -7.18 -12.17
N ALA A 141 4.40 -6.82 -12.60
CA ALA A 141 5.03 -7.40 -13.78
C ALA A 141 5.17 -8.93 -13.65
N GLU A 142 5.54 -9.43 -12.47
CA GLU A 142 5.56 -10.86 -12.22
C GLU A 142 4.19 -11.51 -12.37
N ARG A 143 3.14 -10.90 -11.82
CA ARG A 143 1.77 -11.40 -11.96
C ARG A 143 1.32 -11.46 -13.43
N LEU A 144 1.73 -10.48 -14.23
CA LEU A 144 1.35 -10.38 -15.64
C LEU A 144 2.20 -11.24 -16.57
N TRP A 145 3.34 -11.77 -16.09
CA TRP A 145 4.29 -12.55 -16.89
C TRP A 145 4.36 -14.03 -16.51
N SER A 146 4.41 -14.31 -15.20
CA SER A 146 4.72 -15.64 -14.67
C SER A 146 3.52 -16.59 -14.71
N PRO A 147 3.76 -17.92 -14.60
CA PRO A 147 2.69 -18.88 -14.42
C PRO A 147 1.73 -18.49 -13.29
N ARG A 148 0.45 -18.76 -13.51
CA ARG A 148 -0.64 -18.29 -12.64
C ARG A 148 -0.49 -18.75 -11.19
N ASP A 149 0.07 -19.92 -10.96
CA ASP A 149 0.30 -20.54 -9.64
C ASP A 149 1.49 -19.96 -8.86
N VAL A 150 2.32 -19.11 -9.48
CA VAL A 150 3.32 -18.30 -8.79
C VAL A 150 2.59 -17.22 -7.98
N LYS A 151 2.33 -17.53 -6.71
CA LYS A 151 1.53 -16.69 -5.78
C LYS A 151 2.11 -16.57 -4.38
N ASP A 152 3.28 -17.17 -4.10
CA ASP A 152 3.90 -17.06 -2.77
C ASP A 152 4.41 -15.62 -2.53
N VAL A 153 3.83 -14.97 -1.52
CA VAL A 153 4.10 -13.56 -1.18
C VAL A 153 5.47 -13.39 -0.52
N ASN A 154 5.92 -14.36 0.28
CA ASN A 154 7.20 -14.27 0.97
C ASN A 154 8.36 -14.41 -0.02
N GLU A 155 8.25 -15.35 -0.96
CA GLU A 155 9.22 -15.52 -2.05
C GLU A 155 9.18 -14.34 -3.02
N MET A 156 8.02 -13.75 -3.27
CA MET A 156 7.90 -12.50 -4.03
C MET A 156 8.69 -11.39 -3.36
N TYR A 157 8.48 -11.11 -2.07
CA TYR A 157 9.22 -10.05 -1.37
C TYR A 157 10.73 -10.33 -1.30
N ARG A 158 11.14 -11.58 -1.08
CA ARG A 158 12.57 -11.95 -1.08
C ARG A 158 13.25 -11.59 -2.41
N ARG A 159 12.58 -11.84 -3.54
CA ARG A 159 13.10 -11.50 -4.87
C ARG A 159 12.95 -10.02 -5.17
N LEU A 160 11.86 -9.39 -4.72
CA LEU A 160 11.58 -7.97 -4.90
C LEU A 160 12.64 -7.10 -4.23
N ASP A 161 13.13 -7.48 -3.04
CA ASP A 161 14.19 -6.75 -2.34
C ASP A 161 15.47 -6.67 -3.19
N ALA A 162 15.85 -7.77 -3.86
CA ALA A 162 17.00 -7.77 -4.76
C ALA A 162 16.75 -6.97 -6.04
N ILE A 163 15.57 -7.13 -6.65
CA ILE A 163 15.16 -6.39 -7.86
C ILE A 163 15.15 -4.88 -7.59
N SER A 164 14.65 -4.43 -6.42
CA SER A 164 14.60 -3.01 -6.07
C SER A 164 15.97 -2.36 -6.13
N ILE A 165 17.02 -3.02 -5.63
CA ILE A 165 18.38 -2.50 -5.68
C ILE A 165 18.92 -2.50 -7.11
N GLN A 166 18.73 -3.60 -7.86
CA GLN A 166 19.21 -3.70 -9.25
C GLN A 166 18.61 -2.64 -10.17
N LEU A 167 17.36 -2.23 -9.92
CA LEU A 167 16.69 -1.19 -10.68
C LEU A 167 17.42 0.18 -10.64
N GLU A 168 18.27 0.44 -9.64
CA GLU A 168 19.10 1.66 -9.62
C GLU A 168 20.15 1.69 -10.74
N GLU A 169 20.56 0.54 -11.30
CA GLU A 169 21.46 0.46 -12.46
C GLU A 169 20.84 1.11 -13.71
N LEU A 170 19.50 1.21 -13.76
CA LEU A 170 18.74 1.86 -14.82
C LEU A 170 18.51 3.35 -14.57
N GLY A 171 19.08 3.89 -13.49
CA GLY A 171 18.96 5.30 -13.11
C GLY A 171 17.75 5.64 -12.25
N LEU A 172 16.90 4.66 -11.92
CA LEU A 172 15.72 4.84 -11.07
C LEU A 172 16.10 5.41 -9.70
N THR A 173 15.17 6.18 -9.14
CA THR A 173 15.45 7.07 -8.00
C THR A 173 14.74 6.69 -6.71
N HIS A 174 14.03 5.56 -6.69
CA HIS A 174 13.15 5.13 -5.60
C HIS A 174 13.85 4.86 -4.26
N GLU A 175 15.14 4.50 -4.26
CA GLU A 175 15.97 4.42 -3.05
C GLU A 175 16.73 5.73 -2.80
N LYS A 176 17.59 6.16 -3.74
CA LYS A 176 18.49 7.32 -3.55
C LYS A 176 17.80 8.64 -3.24
N ASN A 177 16.61 8.92 -3.80
CA ASN A 177 15.95 10.21 -3.58
C ASN A 177 15.37 10.34 -2.16
N VAL A 178 15.14 9.24 -1.45
CA VAL A 178 14.66 9.29 -0.05
C VAL A 178 15.67 10.09 0.78
N ASP A 179 16.93 9.68 0.80
CA ASP A 179 17.98 10.35 1.57
C ASP A 179 18.18 11.82 1.12
N MET A 180 18.00 12.11 -0.17
CA MET A 180 18.03 13.49 -0.68
C MET A 180 16.89 14.34 -0.10
N LEU A 181 15.65 13.83 -0.08
CA LEU A 181 14.50 14.51 0.51
C LEU A 181 14.71 14.73 2.01
N LEU A 182 15.26 13.73 2.72
CA LEU A 182 15.54 13.85 4.15
C LEU A 182 16.58 14.95 4.44
N ARG A 183 17.66 15.05 3.65
CA ARG A 183 18.66 16.12 3.80
C ARG A 183 18.06 17.49 3.53
N ARG A 184 17.19 17.60 2.52
CA ARG A 184 16.48 18.85 2.18
C ARG A 184 15.60 19.30 3.34
N MET A 185 14.82 18.39 3.93
CA MET A 185 13.95 18.71 5.08
C MET A 185 14.75 19.06 6.33
N ALA A 186 15.80 18.29 6.63
CA ALA A 186 16.58 18.44 7.86
C ALA A 186 17.67 19.53 7.77
N THR A 187 17.98 20.02 6.56
CA THR A 187 19.06 20.99 6.28
C THR A 187 20.43 20.55 6.82
N THR A 188 20.70 19.24 6.80
CA THR A 188 21.92 18.63 7.34
C THR A 188 22.20 17.31 6.65
N GLU A 189 23.46 16.86 6.66
CA GLU A 189 23.84 15.52 6.20
C GLU A 189 23.55 14.44 7.27
N SER A 190 23.45 14.84 8.53
CA SER A 190 23.19 13.94 9.66
C SER A 190 21.70 13.56 9.77
N ILE A 191 21.21 12.76 8.83
CA ILE A 191 19.79 12.40 8.68
C ILE A 191 19.39 11.06 9.30
N GLU A 192 20.31 10.35 9.95
CA GLU A 192 20.07 8.99 10.45
C GLU A 192 18.82 8.85 11.35
N PRO A 193 18.54 9.75 12.31
CA PRO A 193 17.29 9.70 13.08
C PRO A 193 16.04 9.74 12.18
N LEU A 194 16.02 10.67 11.21
CA LEU A 194 14.88 10.83 10.31
C LEU A 194 14.75 9.64 9.35
N LYS A 195 15.87 9.05 8.93
CA LYS A 195 15.90 7.83 8.12
C LYS A 195 15.27 6.65 8.85
N ILE A 196 15.55 6.49 10.14
CA ILE A 196 14.88 5.50 11.00
C ILE A 196 13.37 5.75 11.00
N LEU A 197 12.92 6.97 11.31
CA LEU A 197 11.49 7.29 11.34
C LEU A 197 10.80 7.00 9.99
N VAL A 198 11.34 7.53 8.89
CA VAL A 198 10.76 7.38 7.55
C VAL A 198 10.72 5.93 7.07
N SER A 199 11.67 5.11 7.51
CA SER A 199 11.64 3.68 7.20
C SER A 199 10.49 2.94 7.87
N LEU A 200 9.88 3.48 8.93
CA LEU A 200 8.85 2.83 9.76
C LEU A 200 7.43 3.34 9.50
N VAL A 201 7.29 4.38 8.68
CA VAL A 201 6.01 4.99 8.33
C VAL A 201 5.70 4.82 6.85
N GLU A 202 4.42 4.80 6.53
CA GLU A 202 3.90 4.76 5.17
C GLU A 202 2.99 5.97 4.92
N PRO A 203 2.88 6.47 3.68
CA PRO A 203 1.85 7.44 3.33
C PRO A 203 0.45 6.91 3.67
N VAL A 204 -0.45 7.79 4.10
CA VAL A 204 -1.87 7.43 4.19
C VAL A 204 -2.38 6.97 2.83
N LYS A 205 -3.10 5.85 2.86
CA LYS A 205 -3.61 5.15 1.66
C LYS A 205 -4.82 5.85 1.07
N GLU A 206 -5.08 5.55 -0.20
CA GLU A 206 -6.20 6.04 -0.99
C GLU A 206 -6.27 7.58 -1.04
N TYR A 207 -7.48 8.11 -1.10
CA TYR A 207 -7.75 9.55 -1.18
C TYR A 207 -7.61 10.28 0.17
N ARG A 208 -7.09 9.63 1.23
CA ARG A 208 -6.94 10.25 2.56
C ARG A 208 -6.00 11.45 2.52
N ARG A 209 -4.92 11.38 1.74
CA ARG A 209 -3.98 12.49 1.55
C ARG A 209 -4.69 13.75 1.03
N ALA A 210 -5.49 13.59 -0.04
CA ALA A 210 -6.23 14.70 -0.65
C ALA A 210 -7.29 15.31 0.26
N LYS A 211 -7.91 14.50 1.12
CA LYS A 211 -8.88 14.99 2.13
C LYS A 211 -8.21 15.77 3.25
N ALA A 212 -7.02 15.34 3.68
CA ALA A 212 -6.26 15.99 4.75
C ALA A 212 -5.62 17.30 4.29
N HIS A 213 -5.13 17.34 3.05
CA HIS A 213 -4.41 18.48 2.50
C HIS A 213 -4.85 18.76 1.06
N PRO A 214 -5.74 19.73 0.82
CA PRO A 214 -6.04 20.17 -0.54
C PRO A 214 -4.78 20.72 -1.21
N ALA A 215 -4.48 20.24 -2.42
CA ALA A 215 -3.30 20.64 -3.18
C ALA A 215 -3.64 20.97 -4.63
N THR A 216 -2.67 21.60 -5.30
CA THR A 216 -2.68 21.85 -6.73
C THR A 216 -1.52 21.10 -7.38
N MET A 217 -1.48 21.05 -8.71
CA MET A 217 -0.36 20.46 -9.46
C MET A 217 0.97 21.22 -9.28
N LEU A 218 0.96 22.37 -8.61
CA LEU A 218 2.15 23.17 -8.28
C LEU A 218 2.57 23.05 -6.81
N THR A 219 1.82 22.27 -6.01
CA THR A 219 2.16 22.07 -4.59
C THR A 219 3.50 21.34 -4.47
N PRO A 220 4.47 21.88 -3.70
CA PRO A 220 5.76 21.20 -3.51
C PRO A 220 5.60 19.85 -2.80
N LEU A 221 6.13 18.79 -3.42
CA LEU A 221 6.14 17.42 -2.86
C LEU A 221 7.46 17.17 -2.12
N THR A 222 7.64 17.90 -1.01
CA THR A 222 8.89 17.93 -0.23
C THR A 222 8.67 17.71 1.28
N ARG A 223 7.52 17.14 1.65
CA ARG A 223 7.11 16.87 3.04
C ARG A 223 7.51 15.46 3.48
N LEU A 224 7.29 15.12 4.76
CA LEU A 224 7.60 13.79 5.29
C LEU A 224 6.91 12.67 4.51
N ILE A 225 5.63 12.86 4.17
CA ILE A 225 4.85 11.93 3.35
C ILE A 225 5.46 11.68 1.97
N ASP A 226 6.17 12.66 1.41
CA ASP A 226 6.82 12.54 0.10
C ASP A 226 8.09 11.71 0.16
N ALA A 227 8.80 11.74 1.29
CA ALA A 227 9.94 10.85 1.55
C ALA A 227 9.50 9.44 1.99
N ALA A 228 8.35 9.31 2.67
CA ALA A 228 7.79 8.03 3.05
C ALA A 228 7.37 7.22 1.82
N ARG A 229 7.65 5.91 1.86
CA ARG A 229 7.33 4.97 0.79
C ARG A 229 6.18 4.06 1.22
N PRO A 230 5.24 3.74 0.31
CA PRO A 230 4.30 2.65 0.56
C PRO A 230 5.04 1.34 0.79
N ASP A 231 4.42 0.43 1.54
CA ASP A 231 4.96 -0.91 1.79
C ASP A 231 6.35 -0.86 2.44
N SER A 232 6.40 -0.42 3.70
CA SER A 232 7.63 -0.26 4.47
C SER A 232 8.38 -1.59 4.59
N ALA A 233 9.60 -1.64 4.05
CA ALA A 233 10.45 -2.82 4.14
C ALA A 233 10.86 -3.13 5.59
N GLU A 234 11.11 -2.10 6.42
CA GLU A 234 11.41 -2.30 7.85
C GLU A 234 10.19 -2.78 8.63
N GLY A 235 9.00 -2.27 8.31
CA GLY A 235 7.74 -2.75 8.88
C GLY A 235 7.52 -4.24 8.60
N ARG A 236 7.71 -4.66 7.34
CA ARG A 236 7.64 -6.08 6.95
C ARG A 236 8.70 -6.93 7.63
N ARG A 237 9.96 -6.47 7.68
CA ARG A 237 11.06 -7.19 8.34
C ARG A 237 10.77 -7.39 9.83
N PHE A 238 10.33 -6.34 10.52
CA PHE A 238 9.98 -6.45 11.93
C PHE A 238 8.79 -7.39 12.16
N ALA A 239 7.76 -7.32 11.31
CA ALA A 239 6.65 -8.27 11.35
C ALA A 239 7.14 -9.72 11.18
N ALA A 240 8.06 -9.99 10.26
CA ALA A 240 8.67 -11.31 10.09
C ALA A 240 9.50 -11.77 11.30
N LEU A 241 10.17 -10.84 12.01
CA LEU A 241 10.88 -11.17 13.25
C LEU A 241 9.90 -11.64 14.33
N VAL A 242 8.82 -10.88 14.54
CA VAL A 242 7.74 -11.22 15.49
C VAL A 242 7.07 -12.53 15.08
N ASP A 243 6.82 -12.75 13.79
CA ASP A 243 6.25 -14.00 13.29
C ASP A 243 7.13 -15.23 13.56
N GLY A 244 8.44 -15.06 13.42
CA GLY A 244 9.43 -16.07 13.79
C GLY A 244 9.41 -16.37 15.29
N LEU A 245 9.24 -15.34 16.13
CA LEU A 245 9.07 -15.51 17.58
C LEU A 245 7.83 -16.36 17.89
N LEU A 246 6.68 -16.04 17.27
CA LEU A 246 5.43 -16.80 17.41
C LEU A 246 5.56 -18.27 16.96
N SER A 247 6.31 -18.49 15.89
CA SER A 247 6.55 -19.84 15.35
C SER A 247 7.41 -20.70 16.26
N ASP A 248 8.16 -20.09 17.17
CA ASP A 248 9.04 -20.74 18.16
C ASP A 248 8.35 -20.97 19.52
N ALA A 249 7.03 -20.77 19.59
CA ALA A 249 6.28 -21.02 20.81
C ALA A 249 6.33 -22.52 21.22
N PRO A 250 6.37 -22.83 22.53
CA PRO A 250 6.27 -21.90 23.65
C PRO A 250 7.61 -21.29 24.11
N TYR A 251 8.75 -21.62 23.46
CA TYR A 251 10.07 -21.15 23.87
C TYR A 251 10.27 -19.64 23.65
N LEU A 252 9.73 -19.12 22.53
CA LEU A 252 9.78 -17.70 22.17
C LEU A 252 11.21 -17.13 22.23
N ALA A 253 12.21 -17.90 21.80
CA ALA A 253 13.62 -17.50 21.83
C ALA A 253 14.06 -16.94 20.48
N ARG A 254 13.49 -17.47 19.37
CA ARG A 254 13.81 -17.04 18.01
C ARG A 254 13.61 -15.53 17.85
N ASN A 255 14.62 -14.86 17.29
CA ASN A 255 14.64 -13.43 16.99
C ASN A 255 14.52 -12.49 18.21
N ARG A 256 14.40 -13.00 19.45
CA ARG A 256 14.13 -12.18 20.64
C ARG A 256 15.10 -11.02 20.79
N GLU A 257 16.40 -11.29 20.75
CA GLU A 257 17.44 -10.26 20.87
C GLU A 257 17.36 -9.21 19.76
N ARG A 258 17.05 -9.63 18.52
CA ARG A 258 16.90 -8.71 17.37
C ARG A 258 15.66 -7.83 17.52
N ILE A 259 14.55 -8.38 18.02
CA ILE A 259 13.33 -7.62 18.29
C ILE A 259 13.64 -6.60 19.40
N GLU A 260 14.27 -7.02 20.49
CA GLU A 260 14.64 -6.15 21.60
C GLU A 260 15.56 -5.01 21.16
N SER A 261 16.64 -5.31 20.43
CA SER A 261 17.58 -4.29 19.94
C SER A 261 16.88 -3.28 19.01
N THR A 262 15.96 -3.76 18.18
CA THR A 262 15.19 -2.92 17.26
C THR A 262 14.27 -1.97 18.03
N LEU A 263 13.52 -2.48 19.01
CA LEU A 263 12.64 -1.68 19.84
C LEU A 263 13.39 -0.65 20.71
N ARG A 264 14.58 -1.00 21.22
CA ARG A 264 15.47 -0.05 21.91
C ARG A 264 15.89 1.09 20.99
N ARG A 265 16.32 0.77 19.76
CA ARG A 265 16.68 1.79 18.76
C ARG A 265 15.53 2.74 18.47
N TRP A 266 14.29 2.23 18.36
CA TRP A 266 13.11 3.08 18.15
C TRP A 266 12.83 4.00 19.34
N ARG A 267 12.88 3.47 20.56
CA ARG A 267 12.69 4.26 21.77
C ARG A 267 13.75 5.35 21.90
N ASP A 268 15.01 4.97 21.70
CA ASP A 268 16.17 5.80 22.03
C ASP A 268 16.50 6.84 20.94
N VAL A 269 15.94 6.73 19.74
CA VAL A 269 16.11 7.74 18.67
C VAL A 269 15.27 9.00 18.89
N SER A 270 14.24 8.94 19.73
CA SER A 270 13.24 10.00 19.90
C SER A 270 13.85 11.37 20.27
N PRO A 271 14.77 11.48 21.25
CA PRO A 271 15.38 12.78 21.59
C PRO A 271 16.19 13.38 20.42
N MET A 272 16.82 12.53 19.59
CA MET A 272 17.56 12.99 18.42
C MET A 272 16.63 13.51 17.32
N LEU A 273 15.48 12.86 17.15
CA LEU A 273 14.42 13.32 16.24
C LEU A 273 13.83 14.65 16.72
N GLU A 274 13.49 14.77 18.00
CA GLU A 274 12.96 16.01 18.59
C GLU A 274 13.92 17.18 18.37
N ALA A 275 15.21 16.99 18.69
CA ALA A 275 16.23 18.01 18.48
C ALA A 275 16.43 18.38 16.99
N MET A 276 16.17 17.45 16.07
CA MET A 276 16.20 17.71 14.62
C MET A 276 14.97 18.50 14.17
N ILE A 277 13.77 18.11 14.61
CA ILE A 277 12.50 18.78 14.32
C ILE A 277 12.54 20.22 14.83
N ASP A 278 13.12 20.46 16.00
CA ASP A 278 13.21 21.80 16.57
C ASP A 278 14.04 22.77 15.72
N LYS A 279 15.01 22.26 14.97
CA LYS A 279 15.91 23.04 14.11
C LYS A 279 15.43 23.16 12.66
N ALA A 280 14.45 22.35 12.26
CA ALA A 280 13.98 22.25 10.88
C ALA A 280 12.46 22.53 10.80
N PRO A 281 12.03 23.77 10.51
CA PRO A 281 10.62 24.15 10.52
C PRO A 281 9.70 23.27 9.66
N VAL A 282 10.20 22.75 8.53
CA VAL A 282 9.46 21.83 7.65
C VAL A 282 9.03 20.55 8.37
N LEU A 283 9.82 20.09 9.35
CA LEU A 283 9.53 18.87 10.10
C LEU A 283 8.57 19.08 11.28
N ARG A 284 8.09 20.32 11.54
CA ARG A 284 7.11 20.58 12.62
C ARG A 284 5.82 19.80 12.46
N GLU A 285 5.42 19.47 11.23
CA GLU A 285 4.29 18.59 10.96
C GLU A 285 4.40 17.20 11.63
N ALA A 286 5.63 16.77 11.92
CA ALA A 286 5.98 15.47 12.45
C ALA A 286 6.27 15.49 13.96
N GLU A 287 6.02 16.60 14.67
CA GLU A 287 6.45 16.79 16.07
C GLU A 287 5.96 15.70 17.05
N GLN A 288 4.82 15.07 16.75
CA GLN A 288 4.26 14.00 17.59
C GLN A 288 4.87 12.62 17.29
N LEU A 289 5.44 12.40 16.10
CA LEU A 289 5.93 11.09 15.67
C LEU A 289 7.10 10.53 16.51
N PRO A 290 8.06 11.33 17.01
CA PRO A 290 9.11 10.83 17.91
C PRO A 290 8.54 10.27 19.21
N HIS A 291 7.60 10.98 19.83
CA HIS A 291 6.94 10.50 21.04
C HIS A 291 6.20 9.18 20.78
N ASP A 292 5.41 9.11 19.71
CA ASP A 292 4.67 7.92 19.34
C ASP A 292 5.61 6.74 19.06
N LEU A 293 6.74 6.97 18.39
CA LEU A 293 7.77 5.94 18.16
C LEU A 293 8.37 5.43 19.48
N SER A 294 8.60 6.34 20.44
CA SER A 294 9.04 5.99 21.79
C SER A 294 8.04 5.12 22.54
N VAL A 295 6.76 5.46 22.45
CA VAL A 295 5.65 4.69 23.02
C VAL A 295 5.59 3.30 22.42
N ILE A 296 5.70 3.18 21.09
CA ILE A 296 5.69 1.90 20.38
C ILE A 296 6.88 1.03 20.82
N GLY A 297 8.10 1.59 20.83
CA GLY A 297 9.30 0.89 21.27
C GLY A 297 9.20 0.41 22.72
N THR A 298 8.74 1.29 23.62
CA THR A 298 8.57 0.99 25.05
C THR A 298 7.54 -0.11 25.29
N ALA A 299 6.37 -0.05 24.63
CA ALA A 299 5.33 -1.07 24.75
C ALA A 299 5.84 -2.46 24.34
N GLY A 300 6.59 -2.54 23.23
CA GLY A 300 7.20 -3.79 22.79
C GLY A 300 8.25 -4.31 23.77
N LEU A 301 9.09 -3.44 24.34
CA LEU A 301 10.13 -3.83 25.31
C LEU A 301 9.52 -4.36 26.61
N GLU A 302 8.49 -3.70 27.13
CA GLU A 302 7.76 -4.19 28.30
C GLU A 302 7.12 -5.56 28.02
N ALA A 303 6.48 -5.73 26.86
CA ALA A 303 5.91 -7.00 26.46
C ALA A 303 6.96 -8.12 26.40
N LEU A 304 8.11 -7.85 25.79
CA LEU A 304 9.22 -8.81 25.77
C LEU A 304 9.71 -9.13 27.18
N SER A 305 9.82 -8.14 28.07
CA SER A 305 10.23 -8.36 29.46
C SER A 305 9.33 -9.39 30.14
N TYR A 306 8.01 -9.25 30.04
CA TYR A 306 7.06 -10.20 30.63
C TYR A 306 7.19 -11.61 30.01
N ILE A 307 7.41 -11.70 28.70
CA ILE A 307 7.66 -12.96 28.00
C ILE A 307 8.94 -13.63 28.51
N VAL A 308 10.03 -12.87 28.68
CA VAL A 308 11.32 -13.40 29.14
C VAL A 308 11.27 -13.86 30.59
N THR A 309 10.64 -13.08 31.47
CA THR A 309 10.57 -13.39 32.89
C THR A 309 9.45 -14.36 33.26
N ASP A 310 8.63 -14.77 32.28
CA ASP A 310 7.42 -15.58 32.48
C ASP A 310 6.48 -14.98 33.55
N ALA A 311 6.40 -13.65 33.58
CA ALA A 311 5.62 -12.89 34.55
C ALA A 311 4.29 -12.43 33.94
N ASP A 312 3.24 -12.36 34.75
CA ASP A 312 1.97 -11.80 34.31
C ASP A 312 2.06 -10.25 34.37
N PRO A 313 1.65 -9.55 33.29
CA PRO A 313 1.45 -8.11 33.37
C PRO A 313 0.36 -7.76 34.41
N PRO A 314 0.44 -6.57 35.05
CA PRO A 314 -0.59 -6.15 36.00
C PRO A 314 -1.96 -5.96 35.32
N ALA A 315 -3.02 -6.00 36.14
CA ALA A 315 -4.38 -5.77 35.65
C ALA A 315 -4.49 -4.41 34.94
N GLY A 316 -5.14 -4.39 33.77
CA GLY A 316 -5.28 -3.17 32.94
C GLY A 316 -4.12 -2.89 31.98
N TRP A 317 -2.93 -3.47 32.21
CA TRP A 317 -1.73 -3.18 31.39
C TRP A 317 -1.96 -3.41 29.89
N ARG A 318 -2.62 -4.51 29.53
CA ARG A 318 -2.94 -4.81 28.12
C ARG A 318 -3.79 -3.70 27.51
N GLN A 319 -4.86 -3.30 28.19
CA GLN A 319 -5.79 -2.27 27.70
C GLN A 319 -5.07 -0.94 27.54
N ASP A 320 -4.25 -0.56 28.52
CA ASP A 320 -3.49 0.68 28.49
C ASP A 320 -2.50 0.72 27.31
N LYS A 321 -1.73 -0.36 27.11
CA LYS A 321 -0.79 -0.45 25.98
C LYS A 321 -1.49 -0.48 24.63
N LEU A 322 -2.62 -1.18 24.52
CA LEU A 322 -3.39 -1.19 23.27
C LEU A 322 -3.99 0.19 22.96
N ALA A 323 -4.46 0.92 23.97
CA ALA A 323 -4.97 2.30 23.79
C ALA A 323 -3.84 3.26 23.38
N MET A 324 -2.65 3.15 23.97
CA MET A 324 -1.49 3.93 23.56
C MET A 324 -1.08 3.64 22.10
N LEU A 325 -1.03 2.36 21.71
CA LEU A 325 -0.72 1.95 20.35
C LEU A 325 -1.79 2.39 19.34
N GLU A 326 -3.06 2.44 19.75
CA GLU A 326 -4.14 2.98 18.93
C GLU A 326 -3.99 4.49 18.70
N GLN A 327 -3.62 5.26 19.73
CA GLN A 327 -3.33 6.68 19.55
C GLN A 327 -2.13 6.88 18.62
N ALA A 328 -1.06 6.10 18.78
CA ALA A 328 0.11 6.12 17.90
C ALA A 328 -0.23 5.73 16.45
N ALA A 329 -1.21 4.83 16.26
CA ALA A 329 -1.66 4.38 14.93
C ALA A 329 -2.40 5.45 14.13
N LYS A 330 -2.95 6.48 14.78
CA LYS A 330 -3.62 7.59 14.08
C LYS A 330 -2.61 8.33 13.20
N PRO A 331 -2.97 8.70 11.95
CA PRO A 331 -2.05 9.42 11.08
C PRO A 331 -1.62 10.78 11.66
N LYS A 332 -0.32 11.10 11.53
CA LYS A 332 0.25 12.45 11.72
C LYS A 332 1.19 12.73 10.55
N ALA A 333 1.31 14.01 10.15
CA ALA A 333 2.01 14.37 8.91
C ALA A 333 1.56 13.53 7.68
N GLU A 334 0.29 13.10 7.69
CA GLU A 334 -0.31 12.26 6.67
C GLU A 334 0.45 10.93 6.42
N VAL A 335 1.18 10.45 7.43
CA VAL A 335 1.80 9.12 7.45
C VAL A 335 1.25 8.27 8.59
N GLU A 336 1.36 6.96 8.47
CA GLU A 336 0.94 5.97 9.46
C GLU A 336 2.07 4.96 9.74
N PHE A 337 2.22 4.53 10.99
CA PHE A 337 3.26 3.55 11.36
C PHE A 337 2.95 2.15 10.82
N ALA A 338 3.87 1.56 10.06
CA ALA A 338 3.78 0.20 9.53
C ALA A 338 4.04 -0.90 10.58
N ILE A 339 4.40 -0.51 11.81
CA ILE A 339 4.86 -1.40 12.89
C ILE A 339 3.86 -1.59 14.02
N ILE A 340 2.68 -0.96 13.95
CA ILE A 340 1.68 -1.03 15.02
C ILE A 340 1.21 -2.47 15.27
N VAL A 341 0.83 -3.18 14.22
CA VAL A 341 0.30 -4.55 14.32
C VAL A 341 1.30 -5.51 14.98
N PRO A 342 2.56 -5.63 14.52
CA PRO A 342 3.51 -6.54 15.16
C PRO A 342 3.84 -6.16 16.62
N VAL A 343 3.81 -4.88 17.01
CA VAL A 343 3.98 -4.51 18.42
C VAL A 343 2.73 -4.85 19.25
N ARG A 344 1.52 -4.65 18.72
CA ARG A 344 0.29 -5.14 19.36
C ARG A 344 0.31 -6.65 19.57
N THR A 345 0.86 -7.39 18.61
CA THR A 345 1.08 -8.83 18.72
C THR A 345 1.95 -9.20 19.91
N LEU A 346 3.06 -8.47 20.14
CA LEU A 346 3.88 -8.68 21.34
C LEU A 346 3.10 -8.40 22.63
N VAL A 347 2.32 -7.32 22.69
CA VAL A 347 1.51 -6.96 23.86
C VAL A 347 0.46 -8.04 24.17
N ILE A 348 -0.25 -8.53 23.15
CA ILE A 348 -1.25 -9.60 23.31
C ILE A 348 -0.58 -10.90 23.73
N LEU A 349 0.53 -11.24 23.09
CA LEU A 349 1.32 -12.41 23.42
C LEU A 349 1.72 -12.41 24.90
N ALA A 350 2.28 -11.29 25.39
CA ALA A 350 2.67 -11.14 26.79
C ALA A 350 1.48 -11.26 27.75
N ALA A 351 0.35 -10.64 27.42
CA ALA A 351 -0.84 -10.63 28.27
C ALA A 351 -1.57 -11.99 28.35
N GLU A 352 -1.47 -12.81 27.30
CA GLU A 352 -2.14 -14.12 27.24
C GLU A 352 -1.16 -15.30 27.42
N PHE A 353 0.13 -15.05 27.63
CA PHE A 353 1.16 -16.09 27.51
C PHE A 353 0.87 -17.34 28.34
N ARG A 354 0.46 -17.19 29.60
CA ARG A 354 0.16 -18.33 30.49
C ARG A 354 -1.05 -19.14 30.04
N SER A 355 -2.14 -18.51 29.61
CA SER A 355 -3.33 -19.22 29.13
C SER A 355 -3.08 -19.88 27.78
N LEU A 356 -2.20 -19.30 26.97
CA LEU A 356 -1.82 -19.83 25.68
C LEU A 356 -0.95 -21.10 25.79
N LYS A 357 -0.12 -21.25 26.83
CA LYS A 357 0.75 -22.44 27.04
C LYS A 357 0.00 -23.77 27.10
N SER A 358 -1.30 -23.76 27.42
CA SER A 358 -2.13 -24.97 27.46
C SER A 358 -2.86 -25.26 26.14
N MET A 359 -2.72 -24.42 25.11
CA MET A 359 -3.39 -24.56 23.82
C MET A 359 -2.49 -25.26 22.77
N PRO A 360 -3.07 -25.95 21.78
CA PRO A 360 -2.33 -26.39 20.59
C PRO A 360 -1.70 -25.20 19.85
N HIS A 361 -0.50 -25.40 19.28
CA HIS A 361 0.26 -24.32 18.64
C HIS A 361 -0.48 -23.63 17.48
N SER A 362 -1.29 -24.36 16.72
CA SER A 362 -2.12 -23.79 15.64
C SER A 362 -3.20 -22.84 16.17
N GLU A 363 -3.89 -23.23 17.25
CA GLU A 363 -4.91 -22.39 17.91
C GLU A 363 -4.28 -21.19 18.60
N TRP A 364 -3.15 -21.41 19.27
CA TRP A 364 -2.32 -20.40 19.90
C TRP A 364 -2.00 -19.26 18.94
N ARG A 365 -1.48 -19.61 17.75
CA ARG A 365 -1.06 -18.63 16.75
C ARG A 365 -2.25 -17.91 16.14
N SER A 366 -3.30 -18.65 15.78
CA SER A 366 -4.54 -18.09 15.23
C SER A 366 -5.17 -17.08 16.20
N ARG A 367 -5.21 -17.41 17.49
CA ARG A 367 -5.76 -16.55 18.54
C ARG A 367 -4.98 -15.24 18.67
N VAL A 368 -3.66 -15.30 18.77
CA VAL A 368 -2.80 -14.11 18.89
C VAL A 368 -2.98 -13.20 17.68
N LEU A 369 -2.93 -13.75 16.46
CA LEU A 369 -3.07 -12.99 15.22
C LEU A 369 -4.46 -12.35 15.09
N THR A 370 -5.52 -13.09 15.43
CA THR A 370 -6.90 -12.58 15.38
C THR A 370 -7.09 -11.39 16.33
N LEU A 371 -6.56 -11.47 17.55
CA LEU A 371 -6.64 -10.38 18.52
C LEU A 371 -5.78 -9.18 18.12
N SER A 372 -4.66 -9.43 17.43
CA SER A 372 -3.73 -8.37 16.97
C SER A 372 -4.30 -7.57 15.81
N ALA A 373 -5.02 -8.24 14.90
CA ALA A 373 -5.62 -7.65 13.70
C ALA A 373 -6.84 -6.76 14.00
N LYS A 374 -7.58 -7.04 15.08
CA LYS A 374 -8.71 -6.21 15.51
C LYS A 374 -8.20 -4.93 16.16
N GLY A 375 -8.08 -3.84 15.40
CA GLY A 375 -8.20 -2.50 15.99
C GLY A 375 -9.43 -2.46 16.91
N PRO A 376 -9.42 -1.73 18.03
CA PRO A 376 -10.68 -1.49 18.73
C PRO A 376 -11.65 -0.85 17.74
N ASN A 377 -12.88 -1.38 17.72
CA ASN A 377 -13.94 -0.99 16.81
C ASN A 377 -14.20 0.52 16.83
#